data_AF-A0A7C7VJ17-F1
#
_entry.id   AF-A0A7C7VJ17-F1
#
_cell.length_a   1.000
_cell.length_b   1.000
_cell.length_c   1.000
_cell.angle_alpha   90.00
_cell.angle_beta   90.00
_cell.angle_gamma   90.00
#
_symmetry.space_group_name_H-M   'P 1'
#
loop_
_entity.id
_entity.type
_entity.pdbx_description
1 polymer ?
#
loop_
_entity_poly.entity_id
_entity_poly.type
_entity_poly.pdbx_seq_one_letter_code
_entity_poly.pdbx_strand_id
1 'polypeptide(L)'
;MNVARRLRSGYTTGACAAAAAKAAALLLRDGLAPEVVEIPFPDGSRHGFSIFQVRYRENCARASVIKDAGDDPDVTNGAEVGVIVRCLDGIQTQSAEGITVENIRLCAGEGVGHATKPGLAVRVGEPAINPVPRQMIREAVREALGDRSLQVEVFVSNGEELARKTLNRRLGIIGGLSILGTTGIVRPVSADAWMATIKASMNVALETGLSEIVLSTGRTSERGIQSVLKLPEEAYAMMGDYLEFSLREAARKGFKKIYLSGMWAKITKAALKVPQTHVRNGVLAMNDAAALMAELGVEGELLHRIEKSNTAREMYV
;
A
#
# COMPACT_ATOMS: atom_id res chain seq x y z
N MET A 1 -6.20 0.51 35.49
CA MET A 1 -6.91 0.34 34.21
C MET A 1 -6.19 1.18 33.16
N ASN A 2 -5.37 0.56 32.31
CA ASN A 2 -4.78 1.27 31.18
C ASN A 2 -5.87 1.47 30.14
N VAL A 3 -6.44 2.67 30.07
CA VAL A 3 -7.29 3.06 28.95
C VAL A 3 -6.41 3.00 27.72
N ALA A 4 -6.61 1.99 26.87
CA ALA A 4 -5.88 1.88 25.62
C ALA A 4 -6.12 3.16 24.82
N ARG A 5 -5.09 3.99 24.66
CA ARG A 5 -5.15 5.24 23.90
C ARG A 5 -5.60 4.89 22.48
N ARG A 6 -6.73 5.44 22.04
CA ARG A 6 -7.19 5.27 20.66
C ARG A 6 -6.15 5.88 19.73
N LEU A 7 -5.56 5.05 18.88
CA LEU A 7 -4.55 5.47 17.91
C LEU A 7 -5.16 6.50 16.95
N ARG A 8 -4.40 7.55 16.66
CA ARG A 8 -4.80 8.65 15.81
C ARG A 8 -4.70 8.25 14.34
N SER A 9 -5.76 8.50 13.57
CA SER A 9 -5.74 8.34 12.12
C SER A 9 -5.05 9.52 11.45
N GLY A 10 -4.56 9.31 10.23
CA GLY A 10 -3.96 10.35 9.41
C GLY A 10 -4.56 10.39 8.01
N TYR A 11 -3.83 10.99 7.09
CA TYR A 11 -4.23 11.19 5.71
C TYR A 11 -3.32 10.46 4.73
N THR A 12 -3.93 9.99 3.65
CA THR A 12 -3.23 9.26 2.58
C THR A 12 -2.42 10.20 1.68
N THR A 13 -1.46 9.66 0.92
CA THR A 13 -0.73 10.46 -0.10
C THR A 13 -1.69 11.04 -1.13
N GLY A 14 -2.76 10.32 -1.50
CA GLY A 14 -3.82 10.83 -2.38
C GLY A 14 -4.55 12.04 -1.83
N ALA A 15 -4.90 12.04 -0.53
CA ALA A 15 -5.55 13.17 0.11
C ALA A 15 -4.64 14.41 0.16
N CYS A 16 -3.36 14.22 0.52
CA CYS A 16 -2.37 15.30 0.50
C CYS A 16 -2.17 15.90 -0.90
N ALA A 17 -2.10 15.05 -1.94
CA ALA A 17 -1.98 15.51 -3.33
C ALA A 17 -3.22 16.29 -3.78
N ALA A 18 -4.42 15.85 -3.41
CA ALA A 18 -5.67 16.56 -3.72
C ALA A 18 -5.76 17.93 -3.03
N ALA A 19 -5.35 18.01 -1.75
CA ALA A 19 -5.29 19.27 -1.02
C ALA A 19 -4.28 20.24 -1.65
N ALA A 20 -3.08 19.76 -1.95
CA ALA A 20 -2.08 20.55 -2.68
C ALA A 20 -2.62 21.02 -4.04
N ALA A 21 -3.33 20.17 -4.78
CA ALA A 21 -3.91 20.53 -6.06
C ALA A 21 -4.97 21.62 -5.96
N LYS A 22 -5.83 21.59 -4.94
CA LYS A 22 -6.77 22.67 -4.68
C LYS A 22 -6.07 23.98 -4.33
N ALA A 23 -5.04 23.95 -3.48
CA ALA A 23 -4.28 25.15 -3.12
C ALA A 23 -3.60 25.78 -4.33
N ALA A 24 -2.94 24.98 -5.18
CA ALA A 24 -2.32 25.45 -6.41
C ALA A 24 -3.36 25.99 -7.41
N ALA A 25 -4.51 25.35 -7.52
CA ALA A 25 -5.61 25.80 -8.38
C ALA A 25 -6.20 27.15 -7.92
N LEU A 26 -6.39 27.34 -6.61
CA LEU A 26 -6.83 28.63 -6.04
C LEU A 26 -5.81 29.74 -6.29
N LEU A 27 -4.51 29.44 -6.15
CA LEU A 27 -3.44 30.38 -6.48
C LEU A 27 -3.48 30.79 -7.96
N LEU A 28 -3.68 29.84 -8.87
CA LEU A 28 -3.83 30.14 -10.30
C LEU A 28 -5.05 31.01 -10.62
N ARG A 29 -6.15 30.81 -9.90
CA ARG A 29 -7.40 31.53 -10.13
C ARG A 29 -7.34 32.96 -9.62
N ASP A 30 -6.96 33.11 -8.35
CA ASP A 30 -7.19 34.33 -7.59
C ASP A 30 -5.89 35.07 -7.23
N GLY A 31 -4.72 34.45 -7.47
CA GLY A 31 -3.44 34.91 -6.93
C GLY A 31 -3.33 34.75 -5.41
N LEU A 32 -4.29 34.09 -4.77
CA LEU A 32 -4.33 33.87 -3.32
C LEU A 32 -3.60 32.59 -2.94
N ALA A 33 -2.67 32.68 -1.99
CA ALA A 33 -2.00 31.53 -1.39
C ALA A 33 -2.75 31.12 -0.09
N PRO A 34 -3.60 30.08 -0.11
CA PRO A 34 -4.34 29.68 1.08
C PRO A 34 -3.43 29.00 2.10
N GLU A 35 -3.58 29.34 3.38
CA GLU A 35 -2.93 28.63 4.49
C GLU A 35 -3.59 27.28 4.78
N VAL A 36 -4.90 27.18 4.54
CA VAL A 36 -5.71 25.97 4.73
C VAL A 36 -6.64 25.79 3.55
N VAL A 37 -6.81 24.54 3.11
CA VAL A 37 -7.85 24.16 2.15
C VAL A 37 -8.67 23.00 2.68
N GLU A 38 -9.96 23.01 2.35
CA GLU A 38 -10.84 21.85 2.58
C GLU A 38 -11.12 21.13 1.27
N ILE A 39 -10.99 19.80 1.26
CA ILE A 39 -11.30 18.97 0.09
C ILE A 39 -12.40 17.94 0.40
N PRO A 40 -13.20 17.54 -0.59
CA PRO A 40 -14.14 16.44 -0.45
C PRO A 40 -13.40 15.10 -0.44
N PHE A 41 -13.91 14.16 0.35
CA PHE A 41 -13.47 12.77 0.39
C PHE A 41 -14.47 11.88 -0.35
N PRO A 42 -14.09 10.63 -0.73
CA PRO A 42 -14.97 9.74 -1.50
C PRO A 42 -16.32 9.42 -0.82
N ASP A 43 -16.41 9.55 0.50
CA ASP A 43 -17.64 9.35 1.28
C ASP A 43 -18.49 10.62 1.43
N GLY A 44 -18.09 11.73 0.78
CA GLY A 44 -18.74 13.03 0.85
C GLY A 44 -18.35 13.89 2.06
N SER A 45 -17.56 13.35 3.00
CA SER A 45 -17.03 14.16 4.11
C SER A 45 -16.03 15.21 3.61
N ARG A 46 -15.80 16.26 4.40
CA ARG A 46 -14.83 17.32 4.08
C ARG A 46 -13.75 17.38 5.14
N HIS A 47 -12.51 17.53 4.69
CA HIS A 47 -11.35 17.57 5.56
C HIS A 47 -10.44 18.75 5.21
N GLY A 48 -10.03 19.49 6.24
CA GLY A 48 -9.09 20.61 6.15
C GLY A 48 -7.63 20.16 6.19
N PHE A 49 -6.79 20.81 5.39
CA PHE A 49 -5.36 20.57 5.28
C PHE A 49 -4.60 21.89 5.37
N SER A 50 -3.62 21.96 6.28
CA SER A 50 -2.65 23.04 6.30
C SER A 50 -1.70 22.90 5.11
N ILE A 51 -1.53 23.99 4.37
CA ILE A 51 -0.64 24.05 3.22
C ILE A 51 0.75 24.42 3.67
N PHE A 52 1.74 23.63 3.26
CA PHE A 52 3.13 23.79 3.67
C PHE A 52 3.85 24.86 2.86
N GLN A 53 3.75 24.77 1.53
CA GLN A 53 4.28 25.78 0.61
C GLN A 53 3.28 26.07 -0.49
N VAL A 54 3.26 27.33 -0.92
CA VAL A 54 2.57 27.79 -2.13
C VAL A 54 3.49 28.74 -2.86
N ARG A 55 3.70 28.53 -4.16
CA ARG A 55 4.53 29.41 -4.99
C ARG A 55 3.94 29.55 -6.38
N TYR A 56 3.96 30.76 -6.91
CA TYR A 56 3.62 31.05 -8.28
C TYR A 56 4.87 31.46 -9.05
N ARG A 57 5.17 30.80 -10.18
CA ARG A 57 6.28 31.16 -11.06
C ARG A 57 5.97 30.70 -12.48
N GLU A 58 6.30 31.52 -13.48
CA GLU A 58 6.27 31.12 -14.91
C GLU A 58 4.93 30.48 -15.33
N ASN A 59 3.80 31.09 -14.95
CA ASN A 59 2.44 30.57 -15.20
C ASN A 59 2.16 29.16 -14.62
N CYS A 60 2.89 28.79 -13.58
CA CYS A 60 2.72 27.56 -12.83
C CYS A 60 2.47 27.88 -11.35
N ALA A 61 1.48 27.23 -10.75
CA ALA A 61 1.34 27.22 -9.30
C ALA A 61 1.84 25.90 -8.73
N ARG A 62 2.71 25.99 -7.74
CA ARG A 62 3.17 24.86 -6.93
C ARG A 62 2.54 24.97 -5.56
N ALA A 63 2.03 23.87 -5.03
CA ALA A 63 1.66 23.77 -3.63
C ALA A 63 2.02 22.41 -3.04
N SER A 64 2.20 22.33 -1.73
CA SER A 64 2.50 21.07 -1.03
C SER A 64 1.92 21.01 0.37
N VAL A 65 1.81 19.79 0.88
CA VAL A 65 1.31 19.43 2.21
C VAL A 65 2.31 18.47 2.84
N ILE A 66 2.61 18.65 4.13
CA ILE A 66 3.34 17.64 4.90
C ILE A 66 2.37 16.54 5.30
N LYS A 67 2.62 15.32 4.82
CA LYS A 67 1.76 14.18 5.12
C LYS A 67 1.85 13.81 6.59
N ASP A 68 0.68 13.72 7.22
CA ASP A 68 0.53 13.22 8.58
C ASP A 68 -0.22 11.88 8.55
N ALA A 69 0.48 10.79 8.86
CA ALA A 69 -0.05 9.43 8.86
C ALA A 69 -0.74 9.03 10.18
N GLY A 70 -0.86 9.94 11.15
CA GLY A 70 -1.36 9.57 12.46
C GLY A 70 -0.32 8.79 13.25
N ASP A 71 -0.78 7.75 13.95
CA ASP A 71 0.07 6.80 14.67
C ASP A 71 0.41 5.55 13.82
N ASP A 72 0.12 5.56 12.51
CA ASP A 72 0.51 4.46 11.62
C ASP A 72 2.03 4.51 11.35
N PRO A 73 2.75 3.37 11.42
CA PRO A 73 4.17 3.31 11.07
C PRO A 73 4.38 3.35 9.54
N ASP A 74 3.84 4.38 8.90
CA ASP A 74 3.90 4.64 7.46
C ASP A 74 5.23 5.31 7.09
N VAL A 75 5.96 4.73 6.14
CA VAL A 75 7.24 5.28 5.67
C VAL A 75 7.13 6.67 5.03
N THR A 76 5.93 7.04 4.58
CA THR A 76 5.64 8.32 3.96
C THR A 76 5.15 9.37 4.97
N ASN A 77 5.10 9.05 6.26
CA ASN A 77 4.80 10.03 7.30
C ASN A 77 5.86 11.12 7.35
N GLY A 78 5.44 12.38 7.41
CA GLY A 78 6.31 13.56 7.36
C GLY A 78 6.84 13.91 5.97
N ALA A 79 6.51 13.12 4.93
CA ALA A 79 6.92 13.44 3.56
C ALA A 79 6.15 14.67 3.04
N GLU A 80 6.85 15.54 2.31
CA GLU A 80 6.21 16.61 1.55
C GLU A 80 5.61 16.02 0.28
N VAL A 81 4.29 16.10 0.15
CA VAL A 81 3.54 15.71 -1.04
C VAL A 81 2.98 16.98 -1.65
N GLY A 82 3.21 17.19 -2.94
CA GLY A 82 2.73 18.39 -3.61
C GLY A 82 2.41 18.20 -5.06
N VAL A 83 1.98 19.28 -5.69
CA VAL A 83 1.73 19.33 -7.11
C VAL A 83 2.26 20.60 -7.75
N ILE A 84 2.44 20.55 -9.06
CA ILE A 84 2.63 21.70 -9.94
C ILE A 84 1.46 21.72 -10.93
N VAL A 85 0.71 22.81 -10.96
CA VAL A 85 -0.48 22.99 -11.81
C VAL A 85 -0.19 24.04 -12.88
N ARG A 86 -0.60 23.73 -14.11
CA ARG A 86 -0.51 24.61 -15.30
C ARG A 86 -1.82 24.58 -16.07
N CYS A 87 -2.21 25.71 -16.66
CA CYS A 87 -3.32 25.74 -17.63
C CYS A 87 -2.90 25.08 -18.94
N LEU A 88 -3.80 24.26 -19.52
CA LEU A 88 -3.63 23.66 -20.83
C LEU A 88 -4.37 24.52 -21.86
N ASP A 89 -3.70 25.56 -22.37
CA ASP A 89 -4.25 26.46 -23.38
C ASP A 89 -4.09 25.86 -24.79
N GLY A 90 -4.89 24.83 -25.11
CA GLY A 90 -5.02 24.27 -26.48
C GLY A 90 -3.78 23.61 -27.08
N ILE A 91 -2.61 23.72 -26.45
CA ILE A 91 -1.39 23.05 -26.85
C ILE A 91 -1.44 21.63 -26.27
N GLN A 92 -1.55 20.63 -27.16
CA GLN A 92 -1.17 19.27 -26.80
C GLN A 92 0.28 19.31 -26.35
N THR A 93 0.52 19.31 -25.04
CA THR A 93 1.86 19.09 -24.50
C THR A 93 2.27 17.68 -24.91
N GLN A 94 3.03 17.56 -25.99
CA GLN A 94 3.55 16.28 -26.51
C GLN A 94 4.64 15.67 -25.62
N SER A 95 4.87 16.19 -24.41
CA SER A 95 5.98 15.76 -23.57
C SER A 95 5.63 15.78 -22.09
N ALA A 96 5.05 14.68 -21.62
CA ALA A 96 5.21 14.11 -20.27
C ALA A 96 4.35 12.84 -20.21
N GLU A 97 4.95 11.72 -19.83
CA GLU A 97 4.23 10.48 -19.48
C GLU A 97 3.16 10.83 -18.44
N GLY A 98 1.89 10.62 -18.79
CA GLY A 98 0.77 11.10 -18.00
C GLY A 98 -0.54 10.55 -18.52
N ILE A 99 -1.57 10.64 -17.68
CA ILE A 99 -2.91 10.14 -17.96
C ILE A 99 -3.88 11.31 -18.03
N THR A 100 -4.82 11.26 -18.96
CA THR A 100 -5.91 12.23 -19.01
C THR A 100 -7.13 11.64 -18.30
N VAL A 101 -7.61 12.34 -17.28
CA VAL A 101 -8.87 12.07 -16.59
C VAL A 101 -9.77 13.27 -16.85
N GLU A 102 -10.71 13.12 -17.77
CA GLU A 102 -11.57 14.23 -18.26
C GLU A 102 -10.72 15.41 -18.77
N ASN A 103 -10.83 16.57 -18.14
CA ASN A 103 -10.12 17.81 -18.47
C ASN A 103 -8.76 17.94 -17.74
N ILE A 104 -8.34 16.94 -16.97
CA ILE A 104 -7.11 17.02 -16.16
C ILE A 104 -6.09 15.99 -16.66
N ARG A 105 -4.92 16.49 -17.07
CA ARG A 105 -3.75 15.66 -17.36
C ARG A 105 -2.92 15.48 -16.09
N LEU A 106 -2.90 14.27 -15.54
CA LEU A 106 -2.11 13.92 -14.36
C LEU A 106 -0.76 13.35 -14.81
N CYS A 107 0.31 13.96 -14.33
CA CYS A 107 1.69 13.55 -14.60
C CYS A 107 2.39 13.15 -13.29
N ALA A 108 3.35 12.24 -13.37
CA ALA A 108 4.29 12.00 -12.27
C ALA A 108 5.45 13.00 -12.38
N GLY A 109 5.69 13.72 -11.28
CA GLY A 109 6.90 14.50 -11.06
C GLY A 109 7.90 13.71 -10.19
N GLU A 110 8.82 14.44 -9.57
CA GLU A 110 9.83 13.86 -8.69
C GLU A 110 9.22 12.94 -7.61
N GLY A 111 9.81 11.76 -7.44
CA GLY A 111 9.44 10.85 -6.36
C GLY A 111 8.10 10.14 -6.52
N VAL A 112 7.40 10.31 -7.65
CA VAL A 112 6.23 9.51 -8.03
C VAL A 112 6.64 8.47 -9.07
N GLY A 113 6.35 7.21 -8.80
CA GLY A 113 6.76 6.11 -9.66
C GLY A 113 5.89 5.90 -10.89
N HIS A 114 6.30 5.00 -11.76
CA HIS A 114 5.53 4.50 -12.92
C HIS A 114 5.35 2.99 -12.82
N ALA A 115 4.21 2.51 -13.33
CA ALA A 115 3.94 1.08 -13.38
C ALA A 115 4.67 0.42 -14.56
N THR A 116 5.38 -0.66 -14.26
CA THR A 116 6.18 -1.46 -15.20
C THR A 116 5.69 -2.91 -15.29
N LYS A 117 4.81 -3.32 -14.38
CA LYS A 117 4.19 -4.66 -14.37
C LYS A 117 2.66 -4.53 -14.39
N PRO A 118 1.94 -5.49 -15.01
CA PRO A 118 0.49 -5.52 -14.98
C PRO A 118 -0.04 -6.01 -13.62
N GLY A 119 -1.36 -5.96 -13.42
CA GLY A 119 -2.03 -6.43 -12.19
C GLY A 119 -2.23 -5.38 -11.09
N LEU A 120 -1.69 -4.18 -11.28
CA LEU A 120 -2.00 -3.03 -10.43
C LEU A 120 -3.24 -2.27 -10.94
N ALA A 121 -3.76 -1.39 -10.08
CA ALA A 121 -4.88 -0.50 -10.43
C ALA A 121 -4.50 0.58 -11.47
N VAL A 122 -3.21 0.74 -11.74
CA VAL A 122 -2.63 1.62 -12.75
C VAL A 122 -2.05 0.75 -13.87
N ARG A 123 -2.20 1.18 -15.13
CA ARG A 123 -1.69 0.39 -16.26
C ARG A 123 -0.18 0.56 -16.43
N VAL A 124 0.46 -0.40 -17.10
CA VAL A 124 1.88 -0.30 -17.47
C VAL A 124 2.12 0.97 -18.28
N GLY A 125 3.15 1.73 -17.92
CA GLY A 125 3.49 3.04 -18.46
C GLY A 125 2.78 4.22 -17.80
N GLU A 126 1.74 4.00 -17.00
CA GLU A 126 1.05 5.09 -16.31
C GLU A 126 1.80 5.54 -15.05
N PRO A 127 1.71 6.84 -14.67
CA PRO A 127 2.12 7.31 -13.36
C PRO A 127 1.37 6.54 -12.27
N ALA A 128 2.05 6.24 -11.17
CA ALA A 128 1.55 5.45 -10.06
C ALA A 128 0.57 6.24 -9.16
N ILE A 129 -0.38 6.93 -9.78
CA ILE A 129 -1.47 7.66 -9.14
C ILE A 129 -2.71 6.78 -9.26
N ASN A 130 -3.19 6.22 -8.14
CA ASN A 130 -4.30 5.27 -8.16
C ASN A 130 -5.66 5.94 -8.49
N PRO A 131 -6.69 5.17 -8.89
CA PRO A 131 -7.99 5.70 -9.31
C PRO A 131 -8.66 6.65 -8.31
N VAL A 132 -8.72 6.30 -7.02
CA VAL A 132 -9.32 7.18 -6.01
C VAL A 132 -8.53 8.48 -5.82
N PRO A 133 -7.19 8.48 -5.72
CA PRO A 133 -6.41 9.72 -5.78
C PRO A 133 -6.64 10.56 -7.03
N ARG A 134 -6.78 9.94 -8.22
CA ARG A 134 -7.14 10.66 -9.46
C ARG A 134 -8.48 11.40 -9.28
N GLN A 135 -9.48 10.71 -8.73
CA GLN A 135 -10.80 11.28 -8.44
C GLN A 135 -10.71 12.44 -7.44
N MET A 136 -10.02 12.25 -6.32
CA MET A 136 -9.89 13.29 -5.28
C MET A 136 -9.19 14.54 -5.81
N ILE A 137 -8.09 14.38 -6.57
CA ILE A 137 -7.40 15.51 -7.20
C ILE A 137 -8.35 16.24 -8.15
N ARG A 138 -9.08 15.50 -8.99
CA ARG A 138 -10.04 16.10 -9.93
C ARG A 138 -11.12 16.90 -9.22
N GLU A 139 -11.76 16.34 -8.21
CA GLU A 139 -12.84 17.01 -7.48
C GLU A 139 -12.35 18.26 -6.75
N ALA A 140 -11.18 18.16 -6.09
CA ALA A 140 -10.57 19.27 -5.37
C ALA A 140 -10.18 20.43 -6.31
N VAL A 141 -9.66 20.11 -7.50
CA VAL A 141 -9.32 21.09 -8.54
C VAL A 141 -10.57 21.69 -9.17
N ARG A 142 -11.60 20.89 -9.44
CA ARG A 142 -12.87 21.34 -10.03
C ARG A 142 -13.60 22.34 -9.12
N GLU A 143 -13.59 22.12 -7.81
CA GLU A 143 -14.12 23.10 -6.84
C GLU A 143 -13.41 24.46 -6.92
N ALA A 144 -12.12 24.48 -7.29
CA ALA A 144 -11.36 25.71 -7.42
C ALA A 144 -11.52 26.35 -8.80
N LEU A 145 -11.34 25.62 -9.90
CA LEU A 145 -11.18 26.18 -11.25
C LEU A 145 -12.32 25.81 -12.22
N GLY A 146 -13.35 25.12 -11.77
CA GLY A 146 -14.40 24.59 -12.63
C GLY A 146 -13.86 23.59 -13.65
N ASP A 147 -14.39 23.62 -14.87
CA ASP A 147 -14.08 22.64 -15.93
C ASP A 147 -12.89 23.05 -16.82
N ARG A 148 -12.00 23.91 -16.33
CA ARG A 148 -10.79 24.32 -17.07
C ARG A 148 -9.85 23.15 -17.29
N SER A 149 -9.21 23.08 -18.46
CA SER A 149 -8.21 22.05 -18.74
C SER A 149 -6.89 22.36 -18.05
N LEU A 150 -6.37 21.42 -17.28
CA LEU A 150 -5.18 21.61 -16.46
C LEU A 150 -4.22 20.43 -16.58
N GLN A 151 -2.93 20.72 -16.52
CA GLN A 151 -1.91 19.72 -16.21
C GLN A 151 -1.60 19.80 -14.72
N VAL A 152 -1.63 18.66 -14.04
CA VAL A 152 -1.31 18.51 -12.62
C VAL A 152 -0.20 17.48 -12.51
N GLU A 153 1.01 17.94 -12.23
CA GLU A 153 2.16 17.08 -11.97
C GLU A 153 2.28 16.84 -10.46
N VAL A 154 2.19 15.59 -10.02
CA VAL A 154 2.26 15.23 -8.59
C VAL A 154 3.70 14.86 -8.24
N PHE A 155 4.23 15.39 -7.13
CA PHE A 155 5.57 15.05 -6.64
C PHE A 155 5.54 14.67 -5.16
N VAL A 156 6.57 13.92 -4.75
CA VAL A 156 6.87 13.61 -3.35
C VAL A 156 8.35 13.84 -3.11
N SER A 157 8.70 14.80 -2.25
CA SER A 157 10.10 15.10 -1.93
C SER A 157 10.79 13.86 -1.36
N ASN A 158 11.96 13.49 -1.91
CA ASN A 158 12.69 12.25 -1.59
C ASN A 158 11.89 10.95 -1.84
N GLY A 159 10.85 10.99 -2.69
CA GLY A 159 9.94 9.86 -2.89
C GLY A 159 10.63 8.61 -3.44
N GLU A 160 11.67 8.74 -4.26
CA GLU A 160 12.44 7.58 -4.75
C GLU A 160 13.17 6.85 -3.61
N GLU A 161 13.77 7.59 -2.67
CA GLU A 161 14.44 6.99 -1.51
C GLU A 161 13.43 6.28 -0.60
N LEU A 162 12.30 6.93 -0.33
CA LEU A 162 11.21 6.35 0.47
C LEU A 162 10.66 5.08 -0.19
N ALA A 163 10.52 5.07 -1.51
CA ALA A 163 10.01 3.92 -2.26
C ALA A 163 10.89 2.67 -2.10
N ARG A 164 12.22 2.81 -1.91
CA ARG A 164 13.13 1.68 -1.67
C ARG A 164 12.83 0.92 -0.38
N LYS A 165 12.12 1.55 0.56
CA LYS A 165 11.68 0.96 1.84
C LYS A 165 10.28 0.34 1.76
N THR A 166 9.67 0.30 0.57
CA THR A 166 8.32 -0.23 0.32
C THR A 166 8.33 -1.48 -0.56
N LEU A 167 7.14 -2.06 -0.79
CA LEU A 167 6.94 -3.15 -1.76
C LEU A 167 6.75 -2.67 -3.21
N ASN A 168 6.82 -1.35 -3.46
CA ASN A 168 6.53 -0.75 -4.77
C ASN A 168 7.36 -1.36 -5.89
N ARG A 169 8.69 -1.45 -5.71
CA ARG A 169 9.59 -2.01 -6.73
C ARG A 169 9.18 -3.42 -7.15
N ARG A 170 8.85 -4.27 -6.18
CA ARG A 170 8.43 -5.66 -6.40
C ARG A 170 7.11 -5.75 -7.15
N LEU A 171 6.16 -4.90 -6.77
CA LEU A 171 4.87 -4.73 -7.45
C LEU A 171 5.01 -4.13 -8.85
N GLY A 172 6.20 -3.68 -9.25
CA GLY A 172 6.44 -3.07 -10.55
C GLY A 172 6.20 -1.57 -10.57
N ILE A 173 6.34 -0.87 -9.45
CA ILE A 173 6.36 0.60 -9.41
C ILE A 173 7.81 1.05 -9.26
N ILE A 174 8.33 1.74 -10.29
CA ILE A 174 9.74 2.15 -10.39
C ILE A 174 9.84 3.69 -10.44
N GLY A 175 10.91 4.25 -9.89
CA GLY A 175 11.20 5.69 -9.92
C GLY A 175 10.54 6.52 -8.80
N GLY A 176 9.72 5.91 -7.95
CA GLY A 176 9.07 6.64 -6.86
C GLY A 176 7.98 5.88 -6.12
N LEU A 177 7.23 6.62 -5.31
CA LEU A 177 6.09 6.13 -4.56
C LEU A 177 4.83 6.06 -5.42
N SER A 178 3.89 5.22 -4.99
CA SER A 178 2.51 5.30 -5.45
C SER A 178 1.74 6.35 -4.66
N ILE A 179 0.99 7.20 -5.37
CA ILE A 179 -0.03 8.07 -4.78
C ILE A 179 -1.28 7.23 -4.63
N LEU A 180 -1.61 6.86 -3.40
CA LEU A 180 -2.62 5.85 -3.07
C LEU A 180 -3.48 6.29 -1.89
N GLY A 181 -4.60 5.58 -1.69
CA GLY A 181 -5.58 5.85 -0.65
C GLY A 181 -6.99 5.61 -1.18
N THR A 182 -7.77 4.72 -0.55
CA THR A 182 -9.13 4.39 -1.02
C THR A 182 -10.21 5.24 -0.37
N THR A 183 -9.94 5.79 0.82
CA THR A 183 -10.88 6.60 1.59
C THR A 183 -10.36 8.00 1.88
N GLY A 184 -9.12 8.31 1.50
CA GLY A 184 -8.41 9.52 1.94
C GLY A 184 -7.79 9.42 3.33
N ILE A 185 -8.20 8.45 4.17
CA ILE A 185 -7.76 8.27 5.56
C ILE A 185 -6.77 7.11 5.72
N VAL A 186 -5.70 7.33 6.48
CA VAL A 186 -4.79 6.29 6.98
C VAL A 186 -5.24 5.86 8.37
N ARG A 187 -5.55 4.57 8.53
CA ARG A 187 -5.89 3.97 9.83
C ARG A 187 -4.67 3.18 10.36
N PRO A 188 -4.20 3.44 11.58
CA PRO A 188 -3.05 2.76 12.15
C PRO A 188 -3.19 1.24 12.17
N VAL A 189 -2.16 0.54 11.67
CA VAL A 189 -2.06 -0.93 11.66
C VAL A 189 -3.29 -1.57 11.02
N SER A 190 -3.73 -1.01 9.89
CA SER A 190 -4.95 -1.44 9.20
C SER A 190 -4.80 -2.83 8.57
N ALA A 191 -5.68 -3.75 8.98
CA ALA A 191 -5.84 -5.05 8.34
C ALA A 191 -6.21 -4.92 6.86
N ASP A 192 -7.06 -3.96 6.51
CA ASP A 192 -7.50 -3.72 5.14
C ASP A 192 -6.35 -3.30 4.24
N ALA A 193 -5.45 -2.44 4.74
CA ALA A 193 -4.27 -2.01 3.99
C ALA A 193 -3.34 -3.21 3.71
N TRP A 194 -3.11 -4.06 4.70
CA TRP A 194 -2.28 -5.25 4.54
C TRP A 194 -2.91 -6.27 3.57
N MET A 195 -4.21 -6.52 3.70
CA MET A 195 -4.97 -7.39 2.79
C MET A 195 -4.97 -6.88 1.35
N ALA A 196 -5.03 -5.55 1.15
CA ALA A 196 -4.92 -4.94 -0.17
C ALA A 196 -3.53 -5.16 -0.79
N THR A 197 -2.45 -5.08 -0.01
CA THR A 197 -1.09 -5.41 -0.45
C THR A 197 -0.96 -6.86 -0.90
N ILE A 198 -1.50 -7.81 -0.13
CA ILE A 198 -1.52 -9.23 -0.50
C ILE A 198 -2.25 -9.44 -1.83
N LYS A 199 -3.44 -8.82 -1.99
CA LYS A 199 -4.21 -8.87 -3.24
C LYS A 199 -3.42 -8.30 -4.41
N ALA A 200 -2.74 -7.18 -4.23
CA ALA A 200 -1.92 -6.56 -5.28
C ALA A 200 -0.77 -7.48 -5.70
N SER A 201 -0.04 -8.09 -4.76
CA SER A 201 1.01 -9.05 -5.08
C SER A 201 0.48 -10.25 -5.88
N MET A 202 -0.67 -10.79 -5.49
CA MET A 202 -1.31 -11.90 -6.20
C MET A 202 -1.78 -11.50 -7.61
N ASN A 203 -2.33 -10.30 -7.78
CA ASN A 203 -2.72 -9.82 -9.10
C ASN A 203 -1.51 -9.67 -10.03
N VAL A 204 -0.43 -9.07 -9.53
CA VAL A 204 0.82 -8.92 -10.29
C VAL A 204 1.32 -10.30 -10.71
N ALA A 205 1.36 -11.27 -9.79
CA ALA A 205 1.78 -12.64 -10.11
C ALA A 205 0.97 -13.25 -11.27
N LEU A 206 -0.36 -13.18 -11.21
CA LEU A 206 -1.25 -13.75 -12.23
C LEU A 206 -1.11 -13.06 -13.58
N GLU A 207 -1.11 -11.72 -13.59
CA GLU A 207 -1.01 -10.94 -14.81
C GLU A 207 0.39 -11.03 -15.45
N THR A 208 1.40 -11.45 -14.68
CA THR A 208 2.71 -11.87 -15.22
C THR A 208 2.75 -13.33 -15.69
N GLY A 209 1.62 -14.03 -15.70
CA GLY A 209 1.48 -15.39 -16.23
C GLY A 209 1.78 -16.51 -15.22
N LEU A 210 1.90 -16.20 -13.92
CA LEU A 210 2.19 -17.19 -12.91
C LEU A 210 0.91 -17.91 -12.45
N SER A 211 1.02 -19.23 -12.26
CA SER A 211 -0.05 -20.07 -11.71
C SER A 211 0.27 -20.62 -10.32
N GLU A 212 1.47 -20.33 -9.81
CA GLU A 212 1.95 -20.71 -8.48
C GLU A 212 2.22 -19.44 -7.64
N ILE A 213 2.03 -19.53 -6.33
CA ILE A 213 2.34 -18.44 -5.40
C ILE A 213 3.02 -18.95 -4.13
N VAL A 214 3.98 -18.19 -3.63
CA VAL A 214 4.63 -18.38 -2.34
C VAL A 214 3.99 -17.42 -1.34
N LEU A 215 3.43 -17.97 -0.26
CA LEU A 215 2.88 -17.20 0.85
C LEU A 215 3.85 -17.25 2.03
N SER A 216 4.48 -16.11 2.32
CA SER A 216 5.48 -16.00 3.38
C SER A 216 4.93 -15.26 4.60
N THR A 217 5.24 -15.74 5.80
CA THR A 217 4.83 -15.06 7.05
C THR A 217 5.61 -13.78 7.37
N GLY A 218 6.61 -13.45 6.55
CA GLY A 218 7.56 -12.36 6.78
C GLY A 218 8.85 -12.52 5.97
N ARG A 219 9.71 -11.50 6.05
CA ARG A 219 11.01 -11.43 5.34
C ARG A 219 11.92 -12.64 5.60
N THR A 220 11.99 -13.13 6.83
CA THR A 220 12.84 -14.28 7.18
C THR A 220 12.36 -15.57 6.50
N SER A 221 11.05 -15.87 6.56
CA SER A 221 10.47 -17.03 5.87
C SER A 221 10.57 -16.92 4.34
N GLU A 222 10.42 -15.71 3.79
CA GLU A 222 10.58 -15.48 2.36
C GLU A 222 12.03 -15.75 1.89
N ARG A 223 13.02 -15.21 2.61
CA ARG A 223 14.43 -15.50 2.32
C ARG A 223 14.76 -16.99 2.44
N GLY A 224 14.17 -17.67 3.43
CA GLY A 224 14.34 -19.11 3.62
C GLY A 224 13.83 -19.92 2.43
N ILE A 225 12.66 -19.58 1.89
CA ILE A 225 12.11 -20.33 0.75
C ILE A 225 12.78 -19.96 -0.58
N GLN A 226 13.32 -18.75 -0.73
CA GLN A 226 14.11 -18.33 -1.91
C GLN A 226 15.45 -19.09 -2.07
N SER A 227 15.99 -19.67 -0.99
CA SER A 227 17.18 -20.53 -1.11
C SER A 227 16.84 -21.89 -1.72
N VAL A 228 15.60 -22.34 -1.57
CA VAL A 228 15.10 -23.65 -2.02
C VAL A 228 14.40 -23.54 -3.39
N LEU A 229 13.51 -22.56 -3.55
CA LEU A 229 12.74 -22.32 -4.78
C LEU A 229 13.39 -21.21 -5.61
N LYS A 230 13.50 -21.43 -6.92
CA LYS A 230 13.97 -20.45 -7.90
C LYS A 230 12.81 -19.91 -8.72
N LEU A 231 11.80 -19.39 -8.03
CA LEU A 231 10.65 -18.71 -8.66
C LEU A 231 10.98 -17.22 -8.91
N PRO A 232 10.32 -16.57 -9.89
CA PRO A 232 10.45 -15.14 -10.12
C PRO A 232 9.93 -14.32 -8.92
N GLU A 233 10.40 -13.07 -8.77
CA GLU A 233 10.11 -12.23 -7.59
C GLU A 233 8.60 -12.00 -7.36
N GLU A 234 7.84 -11.95 -8.44
CA GLU A 234 6.39 -11.77 -8.48
C GLU A 234 5.64 -12.97 -7.87
N ALA A 235 6.25 -14.17 -7.88
CA ALA A 235 5.65 -15.36 -7.30
C ALA A 235 5.55 -15.29 -5.78
N TYR A 236 6.25 -14.35 -5.13
CA TYR A 236 6.25 -14.26 -3.69
C TYR A 236 5.20 -13.22 -3.26
N ALA A 237 4.42 -13.53 -2.23
CA ALA A 237 3.53 -12.59 -1.55
C ALA A 237 3.69 -12.76 -0.03
N MET A 238 3.97 -11.66 0.66
CA MET A 238 4.13 -11.68 2.11
C MET A 238 2.75 -11.56 2.78
N MET A 239 2.19 -12.70 3.20
CA MET A 239 0.88 -12.72 3.86
C MET A 239 0.94 -12.20 5.30
N GLY A 240 2.11 -12.18 5.92
CA GLY A 240 2.25 -11.81 7.33
C GLY A 240 1.52 -12.83 8.21
N ASP A 241 0.45 -12.38 8.86
CA ASP A 241 -0.36 -13.24 9.73
C ASP A 241 -1.72 -13.63 9.14
N TYR A 242 -2.08 -13.14 7.95
CA TYR A 242 -3.41 -13.26 7.33
C TYR A 242 -3.58 -14.55 6.52
N LEU A 243 -3.36 -15.70 7.16
CA LEU A 243 -3.34 -17.01 6.51
C LEU A 243 -4.65 -17.35 5.78
N GLU A 244 -5.78 -17.37 6.49
CA GLU A 244 -7.06 -17.79 5.88
C GLU A 244 -7.43 -16.87 4.71
N PHE A 245 -7.28 -15.56 4.91
CA PHE A 245 -7.52 -14.58 3.86
C PHE A 245 -6.66 -14.88 2.62
N SER A 246 -5.34 -15.07 2.79
CA SER A 246 -4.44 -15.35 1.68
C SER A 246 -4.75 -16.66 0.96
N LEU A 247 -5.08 -17.72 1.69
CA LEU A 247 -5.45 -19.01 1.10
C LEU A 247 -6.76 -18.90 0.31
N ARG A 248 -7.78 -18.25 0.87
CA ARG A 248 -9.07 -18.02 0.18
C ARG A 248 -8.92 -17.11 -1.03
N GLU A 249 -8.11 -16.06 -0.93
CA GLU A 249 -7.83 -15.17 -2.04
C GLU A 249 -7.09 -15.90 -3.16
N ALA A 250 -6.07 -16.72 -2.82
CA ALA A 250 -5.35 -17.52 -3.79
C ALA A 250 -6.27 -18.52 -4.51
N ALA A 251 -7.14 -19.20 -3.76
CA ALA A 251 -8.14 -20.11 -4.32
C ALA A 251 -9.13 -19.37 -5.25
N ARG A 252 -9.67 -18.22 -4.81
CA ARG A 252 -10.60 -17.40 -5.62
C ARG A 252 -9.97 -16.95 -6.93
N LYS A 253 -8.68 -16.63 -6.90
CA LYS A 253 -7.91 -16.21 -8.08
C LYS A 253 -7.43 -17.37 -8.96
N GLY A 254 -7.63 -18.62 -8.53
CA GLY A 254 -7.35 -19.79 -9.35
C GLY A 254 -5.88 -20.24 -9.39
N PHE A 255 -5.06 -19.84 -8.42
CA PHE A 255 -3.70 -20.38 -8.28
C PHE A 255 -3.75 -21.91 -8.15
N LYS A 256 -2.88 -22.60 -8.88
CA LYS A 256 -2.82 -24.08 -8.95
C LYS A 256 -1.95 -24.68 -7.86
N LYS A 257 -1.00 -23.90 -7.35
CA LYS A 257 -0.05 -24.34 -6.34
C LYS A 257 0.29 -23.21 -5.37
N ILE A 258 0.30 -23.53 -4.08
CA ILE A 258 0.67 -22.62 -3.01
C ILE A 258 1.87 -23.22 -2.27
N TYR A 259 2.95 -22.45 -2.17
CA TYR A 259 4.06 -22.76 -1.28
C TYR A 259 3.92 -21.93 -0.01
N LEU A 260 3.61 -22.57 1.10
CA LEU A 260 3.52 -21.90 2.39
C LEU A 260 4.89 -21.90 3.06
N SER A 261 5.41 -20.72 3.40
CA SER A 261 6.67 -20.57 4.12
C SER A 261 6.48 -19.73 5.37
N GLY A 262 6.93 -20.24 6.51
CA GLY A 262 6.70 -19.60 7.79
C GLY A 262 7.65 -20.07 8.87
N MET A 263 7.74 -19.27 9.93
CA MET A 263 8.36 -19.74 11.17
C MET A 263 7.55 -20.92 11.72
N TRP A 264 8.23 -21.89 12.34
CA TRP A 264 7.64 -23.12 12.87
C TRP A 264 6.31 -22.88 13.61
N ALA A 265 6.29 -21.97 14.59
CA ALA A 265 5.08 -21.65 15.35
C ALA A 265 3.88 -21.21 14.48
N LYS A 266 4.12 -20.44 13.40
CA LYS A 266 3.06 -19.99 12.50
C LYS A 266 2.57 -21.12 11.58
N ILE A 267 3.46 -22.02 11.17
CA ILE A 267 3.11 -23.21 10.40
C ILE A 267 2.30 -24.20 11.26
N THR A 268 2.68 -24.41 12.51
CA THR A 268 1.89 -25.23 13.44
C THR A 268 0.48 -24.66 13.63
N LYS A 269 0.35 -23.34 13.81
CA LYS A 269 -0.96 -22.67 13.84
C LYS A 269 -1.77 -22.86 12.56
N ALA A 270 -1.10 -22.80 11.41
CA ALA A 270 -1.75 -23.06 10.12
C ALA A 270 -2.30 -24.49 10.03
N ALA A 271 -1.51 -25.47 10.48
CA ALA A 271 -1.93 -26.88 10.50
C ALA A 271 -3.11 -27.12 11.46
N LEU A 272 -3.15 -26.39 12.58
CA LEU A 272 -4.28 -26.34 13.52
C LEU A 272 -5.47 -25.50 13.02
N LYS A 273 -5.47 -25.07 11.74
CA LYS A 273 -6.55 -24.31 11.10
C LYS A 273 -6.85 -22.97 11.79
N VAL A 274 -5.87 -22.37 12.48
CA VAL A 274 -6.00 -21.04 13.06
C VAL A 274 -5.99 -20.00 11.93
N PRO A 275 -7.05 -19.18 11.77
CA PRO A 275 -7.23 -18.35 10.59
C PRO A 275 -6.23 -17.18 10.49
N GLN A 276 -5.71 -16.74 11.64
CA GLN A 276 -4.77 -15.62 11.75
C GLN A 276 -3.67 -15.98 12.76
N THR A 277 -2.40 -15.90 12.35
CA THR A 277 -1.28 -16.50 13.11
C THR A 277 -0.67 -15.61 14.20
N HIS A 278 -1.09 -14.34 14.30
CA HIS A 278 -0.67 -13.41 15.34
C HIS A 278 -1.08 -13.91 16.72
N VAL A 279 -0.22 -13.68 17.73
CA VAL A 279 -0.41 -14.18 19.10
C VAL A 279 -1.73 -13.75 19.75
N ARG A 280 -2.24 -12.57 19.39
CA ARG A 280 -3.51 -12.04 19.91
C ARG A 280 -4.75 -12.82 19.47
N ASN A 281 -4.67 -13.60 18.39
CA ASN A 281 -5.79 -14.38 17.84
C ASN A 281 -5.69 -15.87 18.18
N GLY A 282 -4.86 -16.21 19.17
CA GLY A 282 -4.64 -17.57 19.63
C GLY A 282 -3.18 -17.76 20.02
N VAL A 283 -2.94 -17.96 21.32
CA VAL A 283 -1.67 -18.55 21.78
C VAL A 283 -1.64 -19.97 21.23
N LEU A 284 -0.49 -20.41 20.70
CA LEU A 284 -0.36 -21.81 20.29
C LEU A 284 -0.52 -22.66 21.56
N ALA A 285 -1.59 -23.45 21.65
CA ALA A 285 -1.73 -24.42 22.72
C ALA A 285 -0.79 -25.59 22.42
N MET A 286 0.19 -25.80 23.29
CA MET A 286 1.21 -26.83 23.09
C MET A 286 0.57 -28.23 23.04
N ASN A 287 -0.47 -28.46 23.84
CA ASN A 287 -1.21 -29.72 23.84
C ASN A 287 -1.89 -29.99 22.50
N ASP A 288 -2.51 -28.97 21.88
CA ASP A 288 -3.16 -29.12 20.57
C ASP A 288 -2.12 -29.42 19.49
N ALA A 289 -0.95 -28.77 19.56
CA ALA A 289 0.16 -29.06 18.65
C ALA A 289 0.70 -30.49 18.84
N ALA A 290 0.87 -30.96 20.08
CA ALA A 290 1.31 -32.32 20.38
C ALA A 290 0.30 -33.37 19.90
N ALA A 291 -1.00 -33.13 20.15
CA ALA A 291 -2.08 -33.99 19.68
C ALA A 291 -2.09 -34.11 18.16
N LEU A 292 -1.96 -32.98 17.45
CA LEU A 292 -1.83 -32.99 15.99
C LEU A 292 -0.61 -33.79 15.51
N MET A 293 0.54 -33.67 16.19
CA MET A 293 1.74 -34.44 15.83
C MET A 293 1.52 -35.94 16.04
N ALA A 294 0.85 -36.33 17.14
CA ALA A 294 0.47 -37.72 17.39
C ALA A 294 -0.48 -38.26 16.31
N GLU A 295 -1.49 -37.47 15.91
CA GLU A 295 -2.40 -37.82 14.80
C GLU A 295 -1.67 -38.01 13.46
N LEU A 296 -0.56 -37.29 13.25
CA LEU A 296 0.31 -37.42 12.08
C LEU A 296 1.33 -38.57 12.18
N GLY A 297 1.33 -39.33 13.28
CA GLY A 297 2.17 -40.51 13.48
C GLY A 297 3.48 -40.25 14.23
N VAL A 298 3.63 -39.13 14.93
CA VAL A 298 4.76 -38.92 15.85
C VAL A 298 4.54 -39.73 17.13
N GLU A 299 5.48 -40.61 17.47
CA GLU A 299 5.37 -41.53 18.60
C GLU A 299 6.65 -41.59 19.46
N GLY A 300 6.57 -42.31 20.58
CA GLY A 300 7.72 -42.63 21.43
C GLY A 300 8.35 -41.42 22.13
N GLU A 301 9.68 -41.42 22.22
CA GLU A 301 10.43 -40.37 22.93
C GLU A 301 10.27 -38.98 22.28
N LEU A 302 10.07 -38.93 20.96
CA LEU A 302 9.84 -37.67 20.25
C LEU A 302 8.52 -37.03 20.68
N LEU A 303 7.43 -37.80 20.75
CA LEU A 303 6.14 -37.29 21.20
C LEU A 303 6.22 -36.78 22.65
N HIS A 304 6.83 -37.55 23.55
CA HIS A 304 7.00 -37.15 24.95
C HIS A 304 7.79 -35.84 25.13
N ARG A 305 8.80 -35.59 24.28
CA ARG A 305 9.54 -34.32 24.28
C ARG A 305 8.66 -33.15 23.80
N ILE A 306 7.86 -33.37 22.76
CA ILE A 306 6.93 -32.36 22.23
C ILE A 306 5.86 -32.01 23.29
N GLU A 307 5.27 -33.00 23.95
CA GLU A 307 4.26 -32.81 25.01
C GLU A 307 4.80 -32.00 26.21
N LYS A 308 6.09 -32.13 26.51
CA LYS A 308 6.76 -31.39 27.59
C LYS A 308 7.28 -30.01 27.20
N SER A 309 7.14 -29.61 25.94
CA SER A 309 7.65 -28.33 25.45
C SER A 309 6.79 -27.17 25.96
N ASN A 310 7.44 -26.13 26.48
CA ASN A 310 6.77 -24.91 26.93
C ASN A 310 6.60 -23.88 25.81
N THR A 311 7.41 -24.02 24.76
CA THR A 311 7.39 -23.11 23.62
C THR A 311 7.37 -23.87 22.30
N ALA A 312 6.81 -23.25 21.26
CA ALA A 312 6.85 -23.81 19.91
C ALA A 312 8.30 -24.10 19.47
N ARG A 313 9.26 -23.29 19.90
CA ARG A 313 10.68 -23.47 19.55
C ARG A 313 11.26 -24.75 20.15
N GLU A 314 10.86 -25.13 21.35
CA GLU A 314 11.29 -26.39 21.98
C GLU A 314 10.73 -27.61 21.25
N MET A 315 9.56 -27.49 20.62
CA MET A 315 8.99 -28.53 19.76
C MET A 315 9.71 -28.69 18.42
N TYR A 316 10.51 -27.71 18.00
CA TYR A 316 11.30 -27.79 16.77
C TYR A 316 12.59 -28.57 17.07
N VAL A 317 12.43 -29.89 17.14
CA VAL A 317 13.47 -30.88 17.49
C VAL A 317 14.23 -31.39 16.27
#